data_AF-J1B9W7-F1
#
_entry.id   AF-J1B9W7-F1
#
_cell.length_a   1.000
_cell.length_b   1.000
_cell.length_c   1.000
_cell.angle_alpha   90.00
_cell.angle_beta   90.00
_cell.angle_gamma   90.00
#
_symmetry.space_group_name_H-M   'P 1'
#
loop_
_entity.id
_entity.type
_entity.pdbx_description
1 polymer ?
#
loop_
_entity_poly.entity_id
_entity_poly.type
_entity_poly.pdbx_seq_one_letter_code
_entity_poly.pdbx_strand_id
1 'polypeptide(L)'
;MLYGPMTHPQFLRALAAAGHGSKILLADANYPHTTGVNPRCELISLNLAPGLLDVSQVLDVLKRTIPIERAEIMTPAPDAEPVEIPIHDEFRAALPGVEFGEISRWDFYDAARDENVGIIVATGEQRLYGNLLLTVGVRAPGE
;
A
#
# COMPACT_ATOMS: atom_id res chain seq x y z
N MET A 1 -18.33 -11.58 -16.19
CA MET A 1 -17.46 -10.44 -15.82
C MET A 1 -17.73 -10.08 -14.36
N LEU A 2 -16.71 -9.69 -13.58
CA LEU A 2 -16.88 -9.34 -12.17
C LEU A 2 -17.56 -7.96 -12.05
N TYR A 3 -18.50 -7.82 -11.11
CA TYR A 3 -19.23 -6.56 -10.86
C TYR A 3 -18.57 -5.65 -9.81
N GLY A 4 -17.52 -6.14 -9.14
CA GLY A 4 -16.78 -5.39 -8.13
C GLY A 4 -15.79 -4.36 -8.70
N PRO A 5 -15.25 -3.48 -7.86
CA PRO A 5 -14.31 -2.42 -8.29
C PRO A 5 -12.98 -2.97 -8.81
N MET A 6 -12.56 -4.15 -8.34
CA MET A 6 -11.32 -4.80 -8.76
C MET A 6 -11.58 -5.98 -9.69
N THR A 7 -10.84 -6.05 -10.79
CA THR A 7 -10.92 -7.14 -11.78
C THR A 7 -9.58 -7.85 -11.99
N HIS A 8 -8.51 -7.42 -11.29
CA HIS A 8 -7.18 -8.00 -11.42
C HIS A 8 -7.13 -9.39 -10.76
N PRO A 9 -6.95 -10.49 -11.51
CA PRO A 9 -7.18 -11.84 -10.98
C PRO A 9 -6.25 -12.23 -9.82
N GLN A 10 -4.95 -11.94 -9.94
CA GLN A 10 -3.97 -12.31 -8.89
C GLN A 10 -4.17 -11.47 -7.63
N PHE A 11 -4.32 -10.15 -7.77
CA PHE A 11 -4.64 -9.28 -6.65
C PHE A 11 -5.94 -9.68 -5.93
N LEU A 12 -7.01 -10.02 -6.66
CA LEU A 12 -8.23 -10.55 -6.04
C LEU A 12 -7.98 -11.84 -5.27
N ARG A 13 -7.19 -12.78 -5.81
CA ARG A 13 -6.80 -14.00 -5.11
C ARG A 13 -6.05 -13.69 -3.82
N ALA A 14 -5.07 -12.79 -3.89
CA ALA A 14 -4.27 -12.39 -2.74
C ALA A 14 -5.13 -11.73 -1.65
N LEU A 15 -6.02 -10.81 -2.03
CA LEU A 15 -6.95 -10.15 -1.11
C LEU A 15 -7.94 -11.14 -0.49
N ALA A 16 -8.45 -12.11 -1.26
CA ALA A 16 -9.36 -13.13 -0.74
C ALA A 16 -8.69 -14.09 0.26
N ALA A 17 -7.36 -14.22 0.19
CA ALA A 17 -6.57 -14.97 1.17
C ALA A 17 -6.13 -14.12 2.37
N ALA A 18 -6.17 -12.79 2.26
CA ALA A 18 -5.80 -11.87 3.33
C ALA A 18 -6.91 -11.79 4.39
N GLY A 19 -6.54 -11.92 5.65
CA GLY A 19 -7.44 -11.77 6.80
C GLY A 19 -7.27 -10.42 7.50
N HIS A 20 -8.08 -10.18 8.52
CA HIS A 20 -7.91 -9.05 9.44
C HIS A 20 -6.48 -8.99 9.99
N GLY A 21 -5.90 -7.79 10.05
CA GLY A 21 -4.53 -7.56 10.52
C GLY A 21 -3.43 -7.87 9.49
N SER A 22 -3.77 -8.50 8.35
CA SER A 22 -2.82 -8.66 7.24
C SER A 22 -2.43 -7.29 6.70
N LYS A 23 -1.17 -7.12 6.27
CA LYS A 23 -0.67 -5.87 5.72
C LYS A 23 -0.44 -5.94 4.21
N ILE A 24 -0.72 -4.81 3.55
CA ILE A 24 -0.56 -4.60 2.11
C ILE A 24 0.32 -3.38 1.90
N LEU A 25 1.44 -3.53 1.19
CA LEU A 25 2.28 -2.41 0.78
C LEU A 25 1.90 -1.96 -0.63
N LEU A 26 1.38 -0.74 -0.78
CA LEU A 26 1.35 -0.05 -2.07
C LEU A 26 2.66 0.72 -2.22
N ALA A 27 3.48 0.34 -3.19
CA ALA A 27 4.83 0.83 -3.34
C ALA A 27 4.98 1.71 -4.58
N ASP A 28 5.83 2.74 -4.44
CA ASP A 28 6.26 3.56 -5.57
C ASP A 28 7.14 2.77 -6.55
N ALA A 29 7.46 3.38 -7.70
CA ALA A 29 8.23 2.72 -8.76
C ALA A 29 9.70 2.43 -8.37
N ASN A 30 10.23 3.05 -7.32
CA ASN A 30 11.62 2.92 -6.88
C ASN A 30 11.79 1.98 -5.68
N TYR A 31 10.70 1.61 -5.01
CA TYR A 31 10.75 0.70 -3.88
C TYR A 31 11.38 -0.66 -4.28
N PRO A 32 12.23 -1.29 -3.45
CA PRO A 32 12.79 -2.60 -3.75
C PRO A 32 11.72 -3.71 -3.65
N HIS A 33 10.92 -3.92 -4.70
CA HIS A 33 9.70 -4.76 -4.63
C HIS A 33 9.94 -6.25 -4.31
N THR A 34 11.17 -6.75 -4.52
CA THR A 34 11.51 -8.16 -4.29
C THR A 34 12.44 -8.40 -3.10
N THR A 35 13.18 -7.38 -2.66
CA THR A 35 14.21 -7.49 -1.59
C THR A 35 13.92 -6.57 -0.39
N GLY A 36 12.99 -5.63 -0.54
CA GLY A 36 12.50 -4.73 0.51
C GLY A 36 11.35 -5.28 1.33
N VAL A 37 10.84 -6.46 1.00
CA VAL A 37 9.64 -7.04 1.61
C VAL A 37 9.90 -8.43 2.15
N ASN A 38 8.94 -8.91 2.95
CA ASN A 38 8.88 -10.31 3.37
C ASN A 38 8.91 -11.23 2.13
N PRO A 39 9.80 -12.24 2.07
CA PRO A 39 9.87 -13.19 0.95
C PRO A 39 8.59 -13.99 0.68
N ARG A 40 7.67 -14.05 1.64
CA ARG A 40 6.35 -14.69 1.51
C ARG A 40 5.29 -13.76 0.90
N CYS A 41 5.58 -12.48 0.72
CA CYS A 41 4.66 -11.54 0.08
C CYS A 41 4.30 -11.98 -1.33
N GLU A 42 3.02 -11.91 -1.67
CA GLU A 42 2.61 -11.96 -3.06
C GLU A 42 2.91 -10.62 -3.74
N LEU A 43 3.74 -10.65 -4.78
CA LEU A 43 4.04 -9.49 -5.61
C LEU A 43 2.99 -9.31 -6.71
N ILE A 44 2.28 -8.19 -6.66
CA ILE A 44 1.36 -7.72 -7.70
C ILE A 44 2.07 -6.65 -8.55
N SER A 45 2.45 -7.01 -9.77
CA SER A 45 3.15 -6.10 -10.68
C SER A 45 2.18 -5.29 -11.54
N LEU A 46 2.02 -4.01 -11.22
CA LEU A 46 1.23 -3.04 -12.00
C LEU A 46 2.10 -1.92 -12.62
N ASN A 47 3.41 -1.95 -12.37
CA ASN A 47 4.41 -0.97 -12.78
C ASN A 47 4.85 -1.12 -14.24
N LEU A 48 3.91 -1.06 -15.18
CA LEU A 48 4.19 -1.23 -16.62
C LEU A 48 5.06 -0.10 -17.19
N ALA A 49 4.80 1.14 -16.79
CA ALA A 49 5.56 2.32 -17.22
C ALA A 49 5.52 3.41 -16.13
N PRO A 50 6.51 4.31 -16.06
CA PRO A 50 6.48 5.44 -15.14
C PRO A 50 5.23 6.30 -15.34
N GLY A 51 4.53 6.61 -14.25
CA GLY A 51 3.29 7.38 -14.24
C GLY A 51 2.05 6.63 -14.71
N LEU A 52 2.18 5.37 -15.15
CA LEU A 52 1.04 4.55 -15.55
C LEU A 52 0.58 3.70 -14.37
N LEU A 53 -0.60 4.03 -13.86
CA LEU A 53 -1.23 3.43 -12.68
C LEU A 53 -0.44 3.68 -11.39
N ASP A 54 -0.72 4.81 -10.75
CA ASP A 54 -0.04 5.27 -9.53
C ASP A 54 -0.66 4.70 -8.24
N VAL A 55 -0.05 4.99 -7.08
CA VAL A 55 -0.52 4.48 -5.79
C VAL A 55 -1.91 5.02 -5.44
N SER A 56 -2.19 6.29 -5.73
CA SER A 56 -3.50 6.90 -5.47
C SER A 56 -4.62 6.23 -6.26
N GLN A 57 -4.37 5.89 -7.53
CA GLN A 57 -5.32 5.19 -8.40
C GLN A 57 -5.55 3.74 -7.94
N VAL A 58 -4.50 3.03 -7.53
CA VAL A 58 -4.63 1.68 -6.96
C VAL A 58 -5.39 1.72 -5.64
N LEU A 59 -5.09 2.69 -4.77
CA LEU A 59 -5.76 2.89 -3.49
C LEU A 59 -7.26 3.15 -3.67
N ASP A 60 -7.65 3.94 -4.67
CA ASP A 60 -9.06 4.23 -4.94
C ASP A 60 -9.87 2.97 -5.28
N VAL A 61 -9.28 2.01 -5.98
CA VAL A 61 -9.90 0.70 -6.23
C VAL A 61 -9.87 -0.16 -4.96
N LEU A 62 -8.73 -0.22 -4.27
CA LEU A 62 -8.53 -1.10 -3.12
C LEU A 62 -9.46 -0.75 -1.95
N LYS A 63 -9.63 0.54 -1.62
CA LYS A 63 -10.50 0.99 -0.52
C LYS A 63 -11.99 0.69 -0.74
N ARG A 64 -12.40 0.44 -1.98
CA ARG A 64 -13.75 -0.03 -2.34
C ARG A 64 -13.86 -1.56 -2.35
N THR A 65 -12.74 -2.26 -2.23
CA THR A 65 -12.64 -3.73 -2.30
C THR A 65 -12.55 -4.36 -0.92
N ILE A 66 -11.85 -3.71 0.03
CA ILE A 66 -11.59 -4.24 1.37
C ILE A 66 -11.73 -3.16 2.46
N PRO A 67 -12.03 -3.53 3.72
CA PRO A 67 -11.89 -2.62 4.85
C PRO A 67 -10.42 -2.31 5.12
N ILE A 68 -10.12 -1.05 5.45
CA ILE A 68 -8.79 -0.56 5.81
C ILE A 68 -8.92 0.09 7.19
N GLU A 69 -8.18 -0.40 8.19
CA GLU A 69 -8.27 0.11 9.57
C GLU A 69 -7.10 1.03 9.96
N ARG A 70 -5.95 0.88 9.30
CA ARG A 70 -4.75 1.69 9.55
C ARG A 70 -3.96 1.89 8.27
N ALA A 71 -3.36 3.06 8.14
CA ALA A 71 -2.41 3.39 7.09
C ALA A 71 -1.12 3.93 7.71
N GLU A 72 0.02 3.59 7.12
CA GLU A 72 1.34 4.04 7.60
C GLU A 72 2.14 4.56 6.40
N ILE A 73 2.64 5.79 6.51
CA ILE A 73 3.40 6.47 5.45
C ILE A 73 4.88 6.51 5.80
N MET A 74 5.71 6.39 4.77
CA MET A 74 7.16 6.51 4.91
C MET A 74 7.57 7.98 4.92
N THR A 75 8.28 8.40 5.95
CA THR A 75 8.91 9.73 6.03
C THR A 75 10.41 9.66 5.76
N PRO A 76 11.04 10.78 5.38
CA PRO A 76 12.50 10.84 5.25
C PRO A 76 13.21 10.39 6.53
N ALA A 77 14.44 9.91 6.40
CA ALA A 77 15.26 9.63 7.57
C ALA A 77 15.49 10.92 8.39
N PRO A 78 15.68 10.83 9.72
CA PRO A 78 15.82 12.03 10.57
C PRO A 78 16.99 12.96 10.18
N ASP A 79 18.01 12.41 9.51
CA ASP A 79 19.20 13.10 9.02
C ASP A 79 19.10 13.53 7.54
N ALA A 80 17.96 13.28 6.88
CA ALA A 80 17.75 13.68 5.50
C ALA A 80 17.33 15.15 5.38
N GLU A 81 17.70 15.78 4.26
CA GLU A 81 17.20 17.11 3.92
C GLU A 81 15.66 17.11 3.82
N PRO A 82 14.99 18.19 4.26
CA PRO A 82 13.55 18.33 4.11
C PRO A 82 13.14 18.17 2.64
N VAL A 83 12.11 17.37 2.42
CA VAL A 83 11.52 17.14 1.09
C VAL A 83 10.01 17.25 1.19
N GLU A 84 9.40 17.93 0.22
CA GLU A 84 7.95 17.99 0.13
C GLU A 84 7.42 16.65 -0.39
N ILE A 85 6.40 16.11 0.30
CA ILE A 85 5.79 14.81 -0.01
C ILE A 85 4.28 15.01 -0.18
N PRO A 86 3.84 15.67 -1.27
CA PRO A 86 2.43 16.05 -1.45
C PRO A 86 1.47 14.85 -1.49
N ILE A 87 1.98 13.66 -1.85
CA ILE A 87 1.17 12.44 -1.92
C ILE A 87 0.65 11.97 -0.55
N HIS A 88 1.30 12.37 0.56
CA HIS A 88 0.81 12.02 1.90
C HIS A 88 -0.55 12.65 2.20
N ASP A 89 -0.77 13.89 1.77
CA ASP A 89 -2.06 14.57 1.93
C ASP A 89 -3.15 13.93 1.07
N GLU A 90 -2.80 13.46 -0.14
CA GLU A 90 -3.72 12.71 -1.00
C GLU A 90 -4.16 11.40 -0.35
N PHE A 91 -3.24 10.66 0.28
CA PHE A 91 -3.57 9.43 1.00
C PHE A 91 -4.53 9.69 2.17
N ARG A 92 -4.25 10.72 2.97
CA ARG A 92 -5.11 11.12 4.10
C ARG A 92 -6.50 11.54 3.61
N ALA A 93 -6.57 12.29 2.52
CA ALA A 93 -7.84 12.69 1.91
C ALA A 93 -8.62 11.49 1.32
N ALA A 94 -7.91 10.48 0.78
CA ALA A 94 -8.52 9.30 0.18
C ALA A 94 -9.11 8.31 1.22
N LEU A 95 -8.62 8.34 2.45
CA LEU A 95 -8.98 7.45 3.56
C LEU A 95 -9.48 8.23 4.79
N PRO A 96 -10.61 8.96 4.68
CA PRO A 96 -11.14 9.72 5.81
C PRO A 96 -11.51 8.80 6.97
N GLY A 97 -11.02 9.11 8.17
CA GLY A 97 -11.31 8.35 9.39
C GLY A 97 -10.40 7.14 9.66
N VAL A 98 -9.48 6.81 8.74
CA VAL A 98 -8.43 5.81 8.99
C VAL A 98 -7.31 6.46 9.81
N GLU A 99 -6.79 5.74 10.82
CA GLU A 99 -5.63 6.22 11.58
C GLU A 99 -4.36 6.15 10.72
N PHE A 100 -3.60 7.25 10.71
CA PHE A 100 -2.32 7.33 10.00
C PHE A 100 -1.14 7.34 10.97
N GLY A 101 -0.21 6.41 10.77
CA GLY A 101 1.12 6.42 11.37
C GLY A 101 2.17 6.99 10.41
N GLU A 102 3.23 7.56 10.98
CA GLU A 102 4.43 7.97 10.24
C GLU A 102 5.59 7.10 10.70
N ILE A 103 6.34 6.54 9.74
CA ILE A 103 7.47 5.67 10.01
C ILE A 103 8.67 6.20 9.25
N SER A 104 9.80 6.36 9.96
CA SER A 104 11.05 6.81 9.33
C SER A 104 11.48 5.81 8.24
N ARG A 105 12.18 6.29 7.21
CA ARG A 105 12.57 5.47 6.06
C ARG A 105 13.18 4.11 6.42
N TRP A 106 14.07 4.07 7.41
CA TRP A 106 14.75 2.84 7.79
C TRP A 106 13.81 1.88 8.52
N ASP A 107 13.04 2.40 9.48
CA ASP A 107 12.02 1.62 10.20
C ASP A 107 10.91 1.14 9.26
N PHE A 108 10.61 1.88 8.18
CA PHE A 108 9.61 1.50 7.20
C PHE A 108 10.05 0.26 6.40
N TYR A 109 11.35 0.12 6.10
CA TYR A 109 11.86 -1.09 5.48
C TYR A 109 11.75 -2.30 6.41
N ASP A 110 11.94 -2.12 7.71
CA ASP A 110 11.74 -3.20 8.68
C ASP A 110 10.26 -3.56 8.80
N ALA A 111 9.37 -2.56 8.87
CA ALA A 111 7.92 -2.76 8.87
C ALA A 111 7.42 -3.45 7.60
N ALA A 112 8.00 -3.14 6.43
CA ALA A 112 7.64 -3.78 5.17
C ALA A 112 8.14 -5.24 5.03
N ARG A 113 9.15 -5.62 5.83
CA ARG A 113 9.64 -7.00 5.94
C ARG A 113 8.95 -7.82 7.02
N ASP A 114 8.07 -7.19 7.80
CA ASP A 114 7.30 -7.86 8.84
C ASP A 114 6.51 -9.05 8.29
N GLU A 115 6.34 -10.07 9.12
CA GLU A 115 5.72 -11.31 8.70
C GLU A 115 4.23 -11.17 8.33
N ASN A 116 3.57 -10.12 8.82
CA ASN A 116 2.18 -9.80 8.51
C ASN A 116 2.02 -9.08 7.17
N VAL A 117 3.09 -8.57 6.55
CA VAL A 117 3.03 -8.06 5.19
C VAL A 117 2.90 -9.27 4.26
N GLY A 118 1.73 -9.39 3.66
CA GLY A 118 1.37 -10.52 2.80
C GLY A 118 1.26 -10.16 1.32
N ILE A 119 1.15 -8.87 1.00
CA ILE A 119 0.97 -8.39 -0.37
C ILE A 119 1.83 -7.15 -0.57
N ILE A 120 2.56 -7.09 -1.69
CA ILE A 120 3.16 -5.87 -2.21
C ILE A 120 2.61 -5.58 -3.61
N VAL A 121 2.26 -4.33 -3.86
CA VAL A 121 1.84 -3.85 -5.18
C VAL A 121 2.88 -2.88 -5.70
N ALA A 122 3.57 -3.27 -6.77
CA ALA A 122 4.49 -2.40 -7.49
C ALA A 122 3.68 -1.52 -8.45
N THR A 123 3.73 -0.20 -8.28
CA THR A 123 2.97 0.75 -9.10
C THR A 123 3.89 1.59 -10.01
N GLY A 124 3.28 2.37 -10.91
CA GLY A 124 4.00 3.36 -11.71
C GLY A 124 4.25 4.70 -11.00
N GLU A 125 3.97 4.83 -9.69
CA GLU A 125 4.11 6.08 -8.95
C GLU A 125 5.54 6.66 -9.00
N GLN A 126 5.65 7.94 -9.35
CA GLN A 126 6.93 8.62 -9.54
C GLN A 126 7.28 9.56 -8.38
N ARG A 127 6.29 9.97 -7.58
CA ARG A 127 6.49 10.85 -6.43
C ARG A 127 7.24 10.10 -5.35
N LEU A 128 8.33 10.70 -4.87
CA LEU A 128 9.16 10.11 -3.83
C LEU A 128 8.37 9.94 -2.54
N TYR A 129 8.69 8.89 -1.78
CA TYR A 129 7.99 8.55 -0.54
C TYR A 129 6.50 8.23 -0.73
N GLY A 130 6.09 7.92 -1.96
CA GLY A 130 4.76 7.45 -2.31
C GLY A 130 4.49 6.00 -1.91
N ASN A 131 4.99 5.57 -0.74
CA ASN A 131 4.78 4.22 -0.22
C ASN A 131 3.74 4.28 0.91
N LEU A 132 2.76 3.38 0.86
CA LEU A 132 1.65 3.31 1.79
C LEU A 132 1.48 1.88 2.29
N LEU A 133 1.73 1.67 3.58
CA LEU A 133 1.51 0.39 4.23
C LEU A 133 0.11 0.39 4.87
N LEU A 134 -0.75 -0.52 4.42
CA LEU A 134 -2.14 -0.62 4.83
C LEU A 134 -2.34 -1.85 5.70
N THR A 135 -3.17 -1.73 6.75
CA THR A 135 -3.64 -2.88 7.54
C THR A 135 -5.09 -3.18 7.17
N VAL A 136 -5.35 -4.43 6.80
CA VAL A 136 -6.68 -4.93 6.45
C VAL A 136 -7.57 -4.93 7.69
N GLY A 137 -8.71 -4.25 7.59
CA GLY A 137 -9.69 -4.14 8.68
C GLY A 137 -10.63 -5.34 8.79
N VAL A 138 -11.64 -5.21 9.64
CA VAL A 138 -12.71 -6.19 9.82
C VAL A 138 -13.88 -5.86 8.92
N ARG A 139 -14.49 -6.87 8.29
CA ARG A 139 -15.82 -6.74 7.67
C ARG A 139 -16.87 -7.00 8.73
N ALA A 140 -17.71 -6.01 9.03
CA ALA A 140 -18.74 -6.16 10.05
C ALA A 140 -19.91 -7.04 9.53
N PRO A 141 -20.61 -7.76 10.43
CA PRO A 141 -21.83 -8.46 10.04
C PRO A 141 -22.85 -7.51 9.38
N GLY A 142 -23.24 -7.78 8.13
CA GLY A 142 -24.26 -7.03 7.41
C GLY A 142 -23.74 -6.01 6.37
N GLU A 143 -22.42 -5.88 6.20
CA GLU A 143 -21.77 -5.09 5.13
C GLU A 143 -21.57 -5.88 3.84
#